data_AF-A0A956YWT4-F1
#
_entry.id   AF-A0A956YWT4-F1
#
_cell.length_a   1.000
_cell.length_b   1.000
_cell.length_c   1.000
_cell.angle_alpha   90.00
_cell.angle_beta   90.00
_cell.angle_gamma   90.00
#
_symmetry.space_group_name_H-M   'P 1'
#
loop_
_entity.id
_entity.type
_entity.pdbx_description
1 polymer ?
#
loop_
_entity_poly.entity_id
_entity_poly.type
_entity_poly.pdbx_seq_one_letter_code
_entity_poly.pdbx_strand_id
1 'polypeptide(L)'
;MQRTFTVPDWKAGRIVDFGILFSVVISLAIIAIGTWLLQYQLEAPDLALGGFHYEWQRADPGFWSRASVWILFGLHQIAHWVTIWWAQEKYQGQYTDKLRAANWWAVGVNVVFIVAHYLQTMFF
;
A
#
# COMPACT_ATOMS: atom_id res chain seq x y z
N MET A 1 12.89 11.05 34.04
CA MET A 1 12.30 12.36 33.69
C MET A 1 11.52 12.18 32.39
N GLN A 2 10.20 11.95 32.45
CA GLN A 2 9.36 11.87 31.24
C GLN A 2 9.18 13.29 30.71
N ARG A 3 9.72 13.59 29.52
CA ARG A 3 9.41 14.84 28.82
C ARG A 3 8.00 14.72 28.27
N THR A 4 7.07 15.50 28.81
CA THR A 4 5.73 15.67 28.22
C THR A 4 5.88 16.52 26.97
N PHE A 5 5.82 15.89 25.81
CA PHE A 5 5.83 16.58 24.53
C PHE A 5 4.42 17.08 24.22
N THR A 6 4.23 18.40 24.26
CA THR A 6 2.96 19.04 23.87
C THR A 6 3.06 19.52 22.42
N VAL A 7 2.52 18.72 21.48
CA VAL A 7 2.26 19.23 20.13
C VAL A 7 1.07 20.17 20.21
N PRO A 8 1.11 21.37 19.62
CA PRO A 8 -0.08 22.18 19.47
C PRO A 8 -1.16 21.39 18.72
N ASP A 9 -2.33 21.24 19.34
CA ASP A 9 -3.40 20.31 18.91
C ASP A 9 -3.76 20.45 17.41
N TRP A 10 -3.73 21.68 16.90
CA TRP A 10 -4.01 21.99 15.50
C TRP A 10 -3.01 21.40 14.48
N LYS A 11 -1.75 21.17 14.85
CA LYS A 11 -0.76 20.56 13.93
C LYS A 11 -0.98 19.05 13.80
N ALA A 12 -1.35 18.40 14.90
CA ALA A 12 -1.68 16.98 14.91
C ALA A 12 -2.97 16.72 14.12
N GLY A 13 -4.00 17.55 14.33
CA GLY A 13 -5.24 17.51 13.55
C GLY A 13 -5.00 17.58 12.05
N ARG A 14 -4.20 18.54 11.58
CA ARG A 14 -3.89 18.68 10.15
C ARG A 14 -3.23 17.44 9.53
N ILE A 15 -2.34 16.75 10.25
CA ILE A 15 -1.69 15.53 9.73
C ILE A 15 -2.71 14.41 9.57
N VAL A 16 -3.59 14.24 10.55
CA VAL A 16 -4.68 13.25 10.50
C VAL A 16 -5.64 13.59 9.36
N ASP A 17 -6.03 14.86 9.23
CA ASP A 17 -6.89 15.34 8.15
C ASP A 17 -6.29 15.02 6.77
N PHE A 18 -4.99 15.24 6.59
CA PHE A 18 -4.29 14.88 5.35
C PHE A 18 -4.32 13.37 5.10
N GLY A 19 -4.12 12.54 6.11
CA GLY A 19 -4.19 11.08 5.98
C GLY A 19 -5.60 10.60 5.59
N ILE A 20 -6.63 11.17 6.20
CA ILE A 20 -8.04 10.89 5.86
C ILE A 20 -8.33 11.31 4.43
N LEU A 21 -7.99 12.56 4.06
CA LEU A 21 -8.21 13.07 2.72
C LEU A 21 -7.48 12.22 1.68
N PHE A 22 -6.22 11.87 1.93
CA PHE A 22 -5.45 10.98 1.07
C PHE A 22 -6.16 9.63 0.89
N SER A 23 -6.64 9.03 1.99
CA SER A 23 -7.35 7.74 1.94
C SER A 23 -8.62 7.82 1.12
N VAL A 24 -9.43 8.88 1.30
CA VAL A 24 -10.63 9.14 0.49
C VAL A 24 -10.29 9.29 -0.99
N VAL A 25 -9.26 10.07 -1.33
CA VAL A 25 -8.83 10.28 -2.72
C VAL A 25 -8.41 8.97 -3.36
N ILE A 26 -7.61 8.16 -2.66
CA ILE A 26 -7.20 6.85 -3.15
C ILE A 26 -8.42 5.95 -3.34
N SER A 27 -9.35 5.85 -2.38
CA SER A 27 -10.59 5.06 -2.56
C SER A 27 -11.43 5.51 -3.75
N LEU A 28 -11.58 6.83 -3.97
CA LEU A 28 -12.30 7.37 -5.12
C LEU A 28 -11.59 7.07 -6.45
N ALA A 29 -10.25 7.00 -6.46
CA ALA A 29 -9.49 6.62 -7.65
C ALA A 29 -9.81 5.18 -8.11
N ILE A 30 -10.08 4.24 -7.18
CA ILE A 30 -10.54 2.88 -7.51
C ILE A 30 -11.85 2.95 -8.29
N ILE A 31 -12.81 3.76 -7.80
CA ILE A 31 -14.10 3.94 -8.46
C ILE A 31 -13.92 4.55 -9.85
N ALA A 32 -13.06 5.58 -9.97
CA ALA A 32 -12.80 6.26 -11.23
C ALA A 32 -12.20 5.30 -12.29
N ILE A 33 -11.33 4.39 -11.88
CA ILE A 33 -10.71 3.38 -12.75
C ILE A 33 -11.70 2.24 -13.07
N GLY A 34 -12.79 2.07 -12.32
CA GLY A 34 -13.75 0.97 -12.49
C GLY A 34 -14.28 0.80 -13.91
N THR A 35 -14.52 1.89 -14.65
CA THR A 35 -14.96 1.82 -16.06
C THR A 35 -13.91 1.21 -16.99
N TRP A 36 -12.63 1.46 -16.73
CA TRP A 36 -11.52 0.84 -17.45
C TRP A 36 -11.45 -0.67 -17.17
N LEU A 37 -11.79 -1.09 -15.95
CA LEU A 37 -11.73 -2.50 -15.55
C LEU A 37 -12.86 -3.37 -16.14
N LEU A 38 -13.93 -2.76 -16.67
CA LEU A 38 -15.04 -3.48 -17.31
C LEU A 38 -14.62 -4.27 -18.57
N GLN A 39 -13.40 -4.08 -19.06
CA GLN A 39 -12.84 -4.88 -20.14
C GLN A 39 -12.49 -6.33 -19.72
N TYR A 40 -12.38 -6.60 -18.42
CA TYR A 40 -12.02 -7.91 -17.90
C TYR A 40 -13.26 -8.70 -17.47
N GLN A 41 -13.27 -10.00 -17.79
CA GLN A 41 -14.28 -10.92 -17.31
C GLN A 41 -13.90 -11.43 -15.92
N LEU A 42 -14.81 -11.32 -14.97
CA LEU A 42 -14.65 -11.87 -13.63
C LEU A 42 -14.98 -13.37 -13.61
N GLU A 43 -14.27 -14.12 -12.76
CA GLU A 43 -14.52 -15.54 -12.57
C GLU A 43 -15.91 -15.75 -11.96
N ALA A 44 -16.66 -16.72 -12.48
CA ALA A 44 -17.94 -17.07 -11.90
C ALA A 44 -17.75 -17.81 -10.56
N PRO A 45 -18.67 -17.66 -9.58
CA PRO A 45 -18.61 -18.42 -8.35
C PRO A 45 -18.58 -19.92 -8.62
N ASP A 46 -17.46 -20.57 -8.30
CA ASP A 46 -17.35 -22.02 -8.36
C ASP A 46 -17.76 -22.61 -7.01
N LEU A 47 -18.96 -23.20 -6.98
CA LEU A 47 -19.50 -23.89 -5.80
C LEU A 47 -18.64 -25.10 -5.38
N ALA A 48 -17.78 -25.62 -6.28
CA ALA A 48 -16.87 -26.72 -6.00
C ALA A 48 -15.59 -26.27 -5.25
N LEU A 49 -15.22 -24.98 -5.28
CA LEU A 49 -14.02 -24.46 -4.60
C LEU A 49 -14.20 -24.26 -3.08
N GLY A 50 -15.37 -24.61 -2.52
CA GLY A 50 -15.58 -24.69 -1.07
C GLY A 50 -15.32 -23.37 -0.32
N GLY A 51 -15.49 -22.22 -0.98
CA GLY A 51 -15.31 -20.89 -0.37
C GLY A 51 -14.00 -20.18 -0.71
N PHE A 52 -13.07 -20.80 -1.45
CA PHE A 52 -11.87 -20.13 -1.98
C PHE A 52 -12.12 -19.41 -3.32
N HIS A 53 -13.30 -18.81 -3.47
CA HIS A 53 -13.65 -18.00 -4.64
C HIS A 53 -13.50 -16.51 -4.29
N TYR A 54 -12.70 -15.79 -5.07
CA TYR A 54 -12.58 -14.34 -4.97
C TYR A 54 -13.44 -13.68 -6.04
N GLU A 55 -14.49 -12.98 -5.63
CA GLU A 55 -15.49 -12.38 -6.54
C GLU A 55 -14.90 -11.35 -7.52
N TRP A 56 -13.77 -10.75 -7.17
CA TRP A 56 -13.07 -9.75 -7.97
C TRP A 56 -11.85 -10.29 -8.71
N GLN A 57 -11.68 -11.62 -8.77
CA GLN A 57 -10.60 -12.20 -9.58
C GLN A 57 -11.02 -12.30 -11.05
N ARG A 58 -10.06 -12.05 -11.93
CA ARG A 58 -10.23 -12.24 -13.37
C ARG A 58 -10.33 -13.73 -13.73
N ALA A 59 -11.15 -14.07 -14.71
CA ALA A 59 -11.41 -15.45 -15.14
C ALA A 59 -10.23 -16.13 -15.86
N ASP A 60 -9.40 -15.35 -16.56
CA ASP A 60 -8.27 -15.84 -17.37
C ASP A 60 -6.91 -15.29 -16.87
N PRO A 61 -6.45 -15.66 -15.66
CA PRO A 61 -5.19 -15.15 -15.13
C PRO A 61 -4.00 -15.72 -15.92
N GLY A 62 -3.35 -14.87 -16.72
CA GLY A 62 -2.16 -15.21 -17.51
C GLY A 62 -0.84 -15.20 -16.73
N PHE A 63 0.27 -15.38 -17.44
CA PHE A 63 1.62 -15.35 -16.85
C PHE A 63 1.92 -14.00 -16.17
N TRP A 64 1.68 -12.89 -16.89
CA TRP A 64 2.02 -11.55 -16.39
C TRP A 64 1.18 -11.10 -15.19
N SER A 65 -0.09 -11.49 -15.11
CA SER A 65 -0.91 -11.18 -13.93
C SER A 65 -0.34 -11.86 -12.68
N ARG A 66 -0.03 -13.16 -12.77
CA ARG A 66 0.53 -13.92 -11.65
C ARG A 66 1.95 -13.45 -11.29
N ALA A 67 2.80 -13.26 -12.30
CA ALA A 67 4.18 -12.84 -12.09
C ALA A 67 4.25 -11.44 -11.45
N SER A 68 3.45 -10.50 -11.96
CA SER A 68 3.44 -9.12 -11.44
C SER A 68 2.99 -9.06 -9.97
N VAL A 69 1.95 -9.80 -9.58
CA VAL A 69 1.50 -9.86 -8.17
C VAL A 69 2.61 -10.35 -7.25
N TRP A 70 3.26 -11.47 -7.58
CA TRP A 70 4.32 -12.03 -6.72
C TRP A 70 5.60 -11.20 -6.72
N ILE A 71 6.00 -10.66 -7.87
CA ILE A 71 7.20 -9.82 -7.98
C ILE A 71 7.00 -8.52 -7.22
N LEU A 72 5.87 -7.83 -7.42
CA LEU A 72 5.58 -6.58 -6.71
C LEU A 72 5.43 -6.81 -5.21
N PHE A 73 4.78 -7.89 -4.80
CA PHE A 73 4.74 -8.29 -3.39
C PHE A 73 6.15 -8.50 -2.83
N GLY A 74 6.98 -9.31 -3.50
CA GLY A 74 8.36 -9.58 -3.06
C GLY A 74 9.20 -8.31 -2.97
N LEU A 75 9.15 -7.45 -3.98
CA LEU A 75 9.88 -6.18 -3.99
C LEU A 75 9.40 -5.23 -2.89
N HIS A 76 8.09 -5.19 -2.62
CA HIS A 76 7.53 -4.41 -1.52
C HIS A 76 8.08 -4.86 -0.16
N GLN A 77 8.06 -6.18 0.08
CA GLN A 77 8.60 -6.75 1.31
C GLN A 77 10.10 -6.45 1.45
N ILE A 78 10.88 -6.67 0.39
CA ILE A 78 12.32 -6.41 0.39
C ILE A 78 12.60 -4.93 0.65
N ALA A 79 11.88 -4.01 -0.01
CA ALA A 79 12.05 -2.58 0.18
C ALA A 79 11.80 -2.15 1.65
N HIS A 80 10.80 -2.75 2.30
CA HIS A 80 10.56 -2.54 3.72
C HIS A 80 11.68 -3.10 4.60
N TRP A 81 12.11 -4.34 4.37
CA TRP A 81 13.22 -4.93 5.12
C TRP A 81 14.53 -4.15 4.97
N VAL A 82 14.84 -3.67 3.77
CA VAL A 82 16.00 -2.79 3.51
C VAL A 82 15.85 -1.47 4.26
N THR A 83 14.65 -0.87 4.26
CA THR A 83 14.40 0.38 5.00
C THR A 83 14.58 0.19 6.51
N ILE A 84 14.09 -0.93 7.06
CA ILE A 84 14.24 -1.27 8.48
C ILE A 84 15.70 -1.51 8.82
N TRP A 85 16.40 -2.35 8.05
CA TRP A 85 17.82 -2.62 8.22
C TRP A 85 18.64 -1.32 8.19
N TRP A 86 18.40 -0.46 7.18
CA TRP A 86 19.07 0.83 7.07
C TRP A 86 18.79 1.74 8.27
N ALA A 87 17.55 1.74 8.79
CA ALA A 87 17.19 2.51 9.97
C ALA A 87 17.91 2.00 11.23
N GLN A 88 18.00 0.68 11.39
CA GLN A 88 18.71 0.06 12.51
C GLN A 88 20.20 0.40 12.48
N GLU A 89 20.84 0.27 11.33
CA GLU A 89 22.26 0.58 11.15
C GLU A 89 22.55 2.06 11.38
N LYS A 90 21.75 2.94 10.75
CA LYS A 90 21.99 4.38 10.78
C LYS A 90 21.70 5.02 12.14
N TYR A 91 20.71 4.51 12.87
CA TYR A 91 20.26 5.13 14.12
C TYR A 91 20.52 4.30 15.38
N GLN A 92 21.05 3.09 15.23
CA GLN A 92 21.51 2.23 16.34
C GLN A 92 20.46 2.05 17.45
N GLY A 93 19.19 1.88 17.06
CA GLY A 93 18.07 1.67 17.98
C GLY A 93 17.66 2.89 18.82
N GLN A 94 18.26 4.07 18.61
CA GLN A 94 17.92 5.27 19.37
C GLN A 94 16.54 5.79 18.93
N TYR A 95 15.58 5.86 19.84
CA TYR A 95 14.25 6.43 19.54
C TYR A 95 14.27 7.97 19.61
N THR A 96 13.38 8.62 18.86
CA THR A 96 13.21 10.09 18.84
C THR A 96 11.75 10.45 18.63
N ASP A 97 11.40 11.66 19.06
CA ASP A 97 10.11 12.34 18.86
C ASP A 97 9.95 12.97 17.47
N LYS A 98 10.96 12.85 16.59
CA LYS A 98 10.94 13.44 15.24
C LYS A 98 10.92 12.38 14.15
N LEU A 99 10.22 12.67 13.06
CA LEU A 99 10.31 11.89 11.82
C LEU A 99 11.75 11.92 11.29
N ARG A 100 12.33 10.74 11.09
CA ARG A 100 13.65 10.58 10.48
C ARG A 100 13.50 10.24 8.99
N ALA A 101 14.61 10.31 8.28
CA ALA A 101 14.65 9.99 6.85
C ALA A 101 14.12 8.57 6.57
N ALA A 102 14.36 7.59 7.46
CA ALA A 102 13.81 6.23 7.32
C ALA A 102 12.30 6.16 7.38
N ASN A 103 11.65 7.00 8.18
CA ASN A 103 10.19 7.08 8.20
C ASN A 103 9.65 7.60 6.86
N TRP A 104 10.29 8.64 6.30
CA TRP A 104 9.93 9.17 4.99
C TRP A 104 10.16 8.16 3.87
N TRP A 105 11.24 7.38 3.92
CA TRP A 105 11.44 6.25 3.01
C TRP A 105 10.34 5.20 3.13
N ALA A 106 9.95 4.82 4.35
CA ALA A 106 8.86 3.87 4.55
C ALA A 106 7.53 4.37 3.96
N VAL A 107 7.22 5.66 4.13
CA VAL A 107 6.04 6.30 3.49
C VAL A 107 6.19 6.28 1.97
N GLY A 108 7.35 6.67 1.44
CA GLY A 108 7.61 6.68 0.00
C GLY A 108 7.48 5.31 -0.65
N VAL A 109 8.00 4.26 0.00
CA VAL A 109 7.85 2.87 -0.45
C VAL A 109 6.35 2.51 -0.55
N ASN A 110 5.55 2.79 0.48
CA ASN A 110 4.12 2.52 0.42
C ASN A 110 3.43 3.27 -0.73
N VAL A 111 3.73 4.56 -0.92
CA VAL A 111 3.14 5.35 -2.01
C VAL A 111 3.50 4.76 -3.38
N VAL A 112 4.76 4.38 -3.59
CA VAL A 112 5.19 3.74 -4.84
C VAL A 112 4.43 2.44 -5.09
N PHE A 113 4.28 1.59 -4.08
CA PHE A 113 3.61 0.30 -4.24
C PHE A 113 2.08 0.41 -4.30
N ILE A 114 1.47 1.45 -3.74
CA ILE A 114 0.08 1.81 -4.01
C ILE A 114 -0.09 2.07 -5.51
N VAL A 115 0.74 2.94 -6.10
CA VAL A 115 0.68 3.23 -7.54
C VAL A 115 0.95 1.99 -8.38
N ALA A 116 1.97 1.19 -8.02
CA ALA A 116 2.27 -0.05 -8.72
C ALA A 116 1.09 -1.05 -8.66
N HIS A 117 0.38 -1.11 -7.53
CA HIS A 117 -0.82 -1.92 -7.39
C HIS A 117 -1.94 -1.44 -8.31
N TYR A 118 -2.20 -0.14 -8.39
CA TYR A 118 -3.16 0.42 -9.36
C TYR A 118 -2.82 0.05 -10.79
N LEU A 119 -1.56 0.22 -11.20
CA LEU A 119 -1.13 -0.13 -12.55
C LEU A 119 -1.28 -1.64 -12.80
N GLN A 120 -0.96 -2.48 -11.82
CA GLN A 120 -1.17 -3.92 -11.92
C GLN A 120 -2.65 -4.24 -12.15
N THR A 121 -3.57 -3.68 -11.36
CA THR A 121 -5.02 -3.88 -11.53
C THR A 121 -5.53 -3.34 -12.88
N MET A 122 -5.00 -2.22 -13.35
CA MET A 122 -5.39 -1.63 -14.64
C MET A 122 -4.99 -2.48 -15.84
N PHE A 123 -3.92 -3.26 -15.74
CA PHE A 123 -3.37 -3.99 -16.88
C PHE A 123 -3.52 -5.50 -16.82
N PHE A 124 -3.87 -6.07 -15.65
CA PHE A 124 -3.85 -7.52 -15.42
C PHE A 124 -5.05 -8.05 -14.66
#